data_AF-A0A2P5N5F4-F1
#
_entry.id   AF-A0A2P5N5F4-F1
#
_cell.length_a   1.000
_cell.length_b   1.000
_cell.length_c   1.000
_cell.angle_alpha   90.00
_cell.angle_beta   90.00
_cell.angle_gamma   90.00
#
_symmetry.space_group_name_H-M   'P 1'
#
loop_
_entity.id
_entity.type
_entity.pdbx_description
1 polymer ?
#
loop_
_entity_poly.entity_id
_entity_poly.type
_entity_poly.pdbx_seq_one_letter_code
_entity_poly.pdbx_strand_id
1 'polypeptide(L)'
;MKSSGNLCLNGLFFVGFAAFMTITSSAIASDHQDQCFNNIQGKIPWNKEKNMNWDPANIKQLCAETTKPDQPGACFLSVQEGQVNWGSGIDWEWKNIINLCAGTNDAAKTVDCFKQAKGKGLDWRDAILFCQRGN
;
A
#
# COMPACT_ATOMS: atom_id res chain seq x y z
N MET A 1 2.61 -23.30 21.79
CA MET A 1 1.79 -23.98 22.81
C MET A 1 0.85 -24.94 22.11
N LYS A 2 0.69 -26.12 22.70
CA LYS A 2 0.05 -27.33 22.17
C LYS A 2 -1.40 -27.38 22.66
N SER A 3 -2.36 -27.70 21.78
CA SER A 3 -3.68 -28.27 22.13
C SER A 3 -4.37 -28.67 20.81
N SER A 4 -4.53 -29.92 20.38
CA SER A 4 -5.21 -31.11 20.93
C SER A 4 -6.72 -31.19 20.66
N GLY A 5 -7.10 -32.18 19.84
CA GLY A 5 -8.39 -32.93 19.84
C GLY A 5 -9.60 -32.20 19.24
N ASN A 6 -10.59 -32.83 18.58
CA ASN A 6 -10.97 -34.24 18.52
C ASN A 6 -11.89 -34.48 17.31
N LEU A 7 -11.83 -35.70 16.79
CA LEU A 7 -12.80 -36.28 15.87
C LEU A 7 -14.16 -36.50 16.55
N CYS A 8 -15.23 -36.21 15.82
CA CYS A 8 -16.59 -36.78 15.84
C CYS A 8 -17.19 -36.29 14.50
N LEU A 9 -17.95 -37.01 13.68
CA LEU A 9 -18.93 -38.03 13.96
C LEU A 9 -19.36 -38.66 12.61
N ASN A 10 -19.80 -39.91 12.70
CA ASN A 10 -20.54 -40.70 11.72
C ASN A 10 -21.67 -39.95 10.98
N GLY A 11 -22.06 -40.47 9.80
CA GLY A 11 -23.48 -40.45 9.44
C GLY A 11 -23.82 -40.24 7.97
N LEU A 12 -24.21 -41.34 7.34
CA LEU A 12 -24.91 -41.50 6.07
C LEU A 12 -26.18 -40.61 5.91
N PHE A 13 -26.46 -40.24 4.65
CA PHE A 13 -27.75 -39.85 4.03
C PHE A 13 -28.56 -38.66 4.59
N PHE A 14 -28.67 -37.58 3.80
CA PHE A 14 -29.95 -36.94 3.50
C PHE A 14 -29.93 -36.32 2.10
N VAL A 15 -30.98 -36.63 1.34
CA VAL A 15 -31.29 -36.13 0.00
C VAL A 15 -31.89 -34.72 0.11
N GLY A 16 -31.45 -33.81 -0.78
CA GLY A 16 -32.30 -32.73 -1.28
C GLY A 16 -32.32 -31.41 -0.50
N PHE A 17 -31.30 -30.56 -0.73
CA PHE A 17 -31.49 -29.15 -1.05
C PHE A 17 -30.18 -28.63 -1.64
N ALA A 18 -30.16 -28.33 -2.95
CA ALA A 18 -28.99 -27.75 -3.61
C ALA A 18 -28.85 -26.27 -3.22
N ALA A 19 -28.37 -26.01 -2.01
CA ALA A 19 -27.88 -24.69 -1.62
C ALA A 19 -26.43 -24.58 -2.11
N PHE A 20 -26.26 -24.05 -3.33
CA PHE A 20 -24.95 -23.69 -3.87
C PHE A 20 -24.45 -22.46 -3.09
N MET A 21 -23.84 -22.68 -1.92
CA MET A 21 -23.12 -21.62 -1.23
C MET A 21 -21.88 -21.27 -2.05
N THR A 22 -21.95 -20.17 -2.79
CA THR A 22 -20.79 -19.58 -3.45
C THR A 22 -19.81 -19.13 -2.38
N ILE A 23 -18.72 -19.88 -2.22
CA ILE A 23 -17.55 -19.47 -1.43
C ILE A 23 -16.92 -18.30 -2.17
N THR A 24 -17.20 -17.07 -1.73
CA THR A 24 -16.48 -15.89 -2.21
C THR A 24 -15.12 -15.86 -1.51
N SER A 25 -14.08 -16.36 -2.18
CA SER A 25 -12.70 -16.22 -1.72
C SER A 25 -12.24 -14.77 -1.86
N SER A 26 -12.11 -14.06 -0.74
CA SER A 26 -11.45 -12.75 -0.67
C SER A 26 -9.93 -12.91 -0.77
N ALA A 27 -9.40 -13.30 -1.93
CA ALA A 27 -7.96 -13.50 -2.16
C ALA A 27 -7.29 -12.32 -2.89
N ILE A 28 -8.06 -11.31 -3.32
CA ILE A 28 -7.58 -10.27 -4.24
C ILE A 28 -6.84 -9.14 -3.50
N ALA A 29 -7.21 -8.84 -2.24
CA ALA A 29 -6.57 -7.78 -1.47
C ALA A 29 -5.16 -8.16 -1.00
N SER A 30 -4.90 -9.45 -0.69
CA SER A 30 -3.57 -9.90 -0.29
C SER A 30 -2.61 -10.05 -1.48
N ASP A 31 -3.11 -10.46 -2.66
CA ASP A 31 -2.26 -10.68 -3.84
C ASP A 31 -1.60 -9.38 -4.32
N HIS A 32 -2.36 -8.27 -4.40
CA HIS A 32 -1.78 -6.99 -4.81
C HIS A 32 -0.75 -6.45 -3.81
N GLN A 33 -0.95 -6.68 -2.51
CA GLN A 33 0.00 -6.27 -1.47
C GLN A 33 1.31 -7.05 -1.55
N ASP A 34 1.25 -8.37 -1.77
CA ASP A 34 2.43 -9.21 -1.94
C ASP A 34 3.18 -8.87 -3.24
N GLN A 35 2.46 -8.62 -4.33
CA GLN A 35 3.05 -8.13 -5.58
C GLN A 35 3.71 -6.76 -5.40
N CYS A 36 3.07 -5.86 -4.67
CA CYS A 36 3.61 -4.53 -4.36
C CYS A 36 4.90 -4.66 -3.54
N PHE A 37 4.88 -5.54 -2.54
CA PHE A 37 6.07 -5.85 -1.74
C PHE A 37 7.23 -6.33 -2.61
N ASN A 38 6.97 -7.29 -3.49
CA ASN A 38 7.96 -7.86 -4.40
C ASN A 38 8.45 -6.85 -5.45
N ASN A 39 7.69 -5.82 -5.78
CA ASN A 39 8.09 -4.74 -6.68
C ASN A 39 9.00 -3.71 -6.01
N ILE A 40 8.97 -3.60 -4.68
CA ILE A 40 9.72 -2.61 -3.92
C ILE A 40 11.01 -3.21 -3.33
N GLN A 41 10.89 -4.34 -2.63
CA GLN A 41 12.00 -4.90 -1.86
C GLN A 41 13.17 -5.28 -2.76
N GLY A 42 14.37 -4.78 -2.44
CA GLY A 42 15.58 -5.04 -3.22
C GLY A 42 15.63 -4.37 -4.60
N LYS A 43 14.62 -3.54 -4.94
CA LYS A 43 14.49 -2.90 -6.27
C LYS A 43 14.45 -1.37 -6.19
N ILE A 44 13.79 -0.82 -5.18
CA ILE A 44 13.62 0.63 -5.01
C ILE A 44 14.47 1.10 -3.81
N PRO A 45 15.29 2.15 -3.95
CA PRO A 45 16.03 2.73 -2.84
C PRO A 45 15.11 3.54 -1.92
N TRP A 46 15.19 3.35 -0.60
CA TRP A 46 14.39 4.11 0.38
C TRP A 46 15.07 5.38 0.90
N ASN A 47 16.36 5.57 0.61
CA ASN A 47 17.13 6.73 1.04
C ASN A 47 18.17 7.17 0.00
N LYS A 48 18.84 8.28 0.31
CA LYS A 48 19.84 8.93 -0.55
C LYS A 48 21.07 8.06 -0.78
N GLU A 49 21.42 7.21 0.18
CA GLU A 49 22.51 6.24 0.11
C GLU A 49 22.15 5.01 -0.75
N LYS A 50 20.94 5.01 -1.33
CA LYS A 50 20.42 3.95 -2.20
C LYS A 50 20.28 2.59 -1.51
N ASN A 51 19.99 2.58 -0.21
CA ASN A 51 19.67 1.35 0.48
C ASN A 51 18.36 0.77 -0.04
N MET A 52 18.38 -0.50 -0.43
CA MET A 52 17.21 -1.23 -0.96
C MET A 52 16.70 -2.30 0.01
N ASN A 53 17.34 -2.44 1.18
CA ASN A 53 16.85 -3.29 2.25
C ASN A 53 15.85 -2.49 3.09
N TRP A 54 14.57 -2.63 2.79
CA TRP A 54 13.52 -1.98 3.55
C TRP A 54 13.17 -2.78 4.81
N ASP A 55 12.68 -2.07 5.81
CA ASP A 55 11.86 -2.71 6.83
C ASP A 55 10.53 -3.17 6.19
N PRO A 56 10.14 -4.45 6.31
CA PRO A 56 8.89 -4.96 5.79
C PRO A 56 7.64 -4.18 6.25
N ALA A 57 7.65 -3.62 7.46
CA ALA A 57 6.52 -2.82 7.97
C ALA A 57 6.31 -1.53 7.16
N ASN A 58 7.40 -0.92 6.68
CA ASN A 58 7.34 0.29 5.86
C ASN A 58 6.76 -0.02 4.47
N ILE A 59 7.16 -1.14 3.87
CA ILE A 59 6.59 -1.60 2.60
C ILE A 59 5.10 -1.93 2.77
N LYS A 60 4.73 -2.63 3.85
CA LYS A 60 3.33 -2.94 4.14
C LYS A 60 2.47 -1.69 4.24
N GLN A 61 2.97 -0.64 4.88
CA GLN A 61 2.28 0.65 4.94
C GLN A 61 2.18 1.30 3.55
N LEU A 62 3.27 1.31 2.78
CA LEU A 62 3.29 1.87 1.43
C LEU A 62 2.29 1.15 0.51
N CYS A 63 2.16 -0.16 0.62
CA CYS A 63 1.28 -1.00 -0.19
C CYS A 63 -0.15 -1.13 0.35
N ALA A 64 -0.53 -0.40 1.41
CA ALA A 64 -1.82 -0.59 2.07
C ALA A 64 -3.01 -0.39 1.10
N GLU A 65 -3.93 -1.36 0.98
CA GLU A 65 -5.14 -1.25 0.14
C GLU A 65 -4.95 -0.93 -1.36
N THR A 66 -3.73 -1.02 -1.91
CA THR A 66 -3.53 -0.80 -3.35
C THR A 66 -4.16 -1.93 -4.18
N THR A 67 -4.74 -1.55 -5.31
CA THR A 67 -5.19 -2.45 -6.38
C THR A 67 -4.27 -2.43 -7.60
N LYS A 68 -3.24 -1.57 -7.59
CA LYS A 68 -2.21 -1.47 -8.63
C LYS A 68 -0.82 -1.57 -8.02
N PRO A 69 -0.25 -2.79 -7.93
CA PRO A 69 0.95 -3.08 -7.14
C PRO A 69 2.21 -2.28 -7.50
N ASP A 70 2.31 -1.76 -8.71
CA ASP A 70 3.42 -0.95 -9.20
C ASP A 70 3.34 0.51 -8.75
N GLN A 71 2.14 1.02 -8.46
CA GLN A 71 1.89 2.45 -8.25
C GLN A 71 2.46 3.01 -6.94
N PRO A 72 2.37 2.33 -5.77
CA PRO A 72 2.97 2.86 -4.54
C PRO A 72 4.48 3.03 -4.63
N GLY A 73 5.18 2.05 -5.19
CA GLY A 73 6.62 2.13 -5.42
C GLY A 73 7.00 3.23 -6.41
N ALA A 74 6.26 3.35 -7.51
CA ALA A 74 6.47 4.42 -8.50
C ALA A 74 6.23 5.82 -7.91
N CYS A 75 5.20 5.98 -7.08
CA CYS A 75 4.94 7.23 -6.35
C CYS A 75 6.10 7.58 -5.43
N PHE A 76 6.56 6.61 -4.63
CA PHE A 76 7.66 6.82 -3.69
C PHE A 76 8.92 7.29 -4.43
N LEU A 77 9.29 6.60 -5.51
CA LEU A 77 10.45 6.94 -6.32
C LEU A 77 10.30 8.33 -6.95
N SER A 78 9.13 8.65 -7.50
CA SER A 78 8.86 9.95 -8.12
C SER A 78 8.98 11.12 -7.14
N VAL A 79 8.60 10.95 -5.87
CA VAL A 79 8.74 12.01 -4.85
C VAL A 79 10.18 12.09 -4.35
N GLN A 80 10.86 10.94 -4.20
CA GLN A 80 12.25 10.91 -3.75
C GLN A 80 13.22 11.49 -4.79
N GLU A 81 13.01 11.20 -6.07
CA GLU A 81 13.83 11.71 -7.18
C GLU A 81 13.36 13.08 -7.69
N GLY A 82 12.06 13.36 -7.55
CA GLY A 82 11.46 14.61 -7.99
C GLY A 82 11.70 15.74 -7.00
N GLN A 83 12.00 16.93 -7.50
CA GLN A 83 12.12 18.16 -6.71
C GLN A 83 10.74 18.67 -6.25
N VAL A 84 9.95 17.82 -5.56
CA VAL A 84 8.64 18.21 -5.03
C VAL A 84 8.89 19.08 -3.80
N ASN A 85 8.66 20.38 -3.92
CA ASN A 85 8.80 21.29 -2.79
C ASN A 85 7.63 21.09 -1.80
N TRP A 86 7.93 20.77 -0.55
CA TRP A 86 6.94 20.51 0.50
C TRP A 86 6.88 21.63 1.56
N GLY A 87 7.60 22.74 1.36
CA GLY A 87 7.59 23.91 2.25
C GLY A 87 8.91 24.13 2.99
N SER A 88 9.65 23.05 3.31
CA SER A 88 10.99 23.14 3.90
C SER A 88 12.12 22.88 2.88
N GLY A 89 11.78 22.90 1.58
CA GLY A 89 12.70 22.57 0.48
C GLY A 89 12.26 21.31 -0.27
N ILE A 90 13.23 20.68 -0.94
CA ILE A 90 13.04 19.47 -1.77
C ILE A 90 13.56 18.20 -1.09
N ASP A 91 14.17 18.33 0.08
CA ASP A 91 14.69 17.20 0.84
C ASP A 91 13.57 16.60 1.68
N TRP A 92 13.04 15.47 1.23
CA TRP A 92 12.00 14.74 1.95
C TRP A 92 12.58 13.80 2.99
N GLU A 93 11.92 13.72 4.15
CA GLU A 93 12.05 12.54 5.01
C GLU A 93 11.27 11.39 4.38
N TRP A 94 11.93 10.25 4.14
CA TRP A 94 11.35 9.09 3.45
C TRP A 94 10.03 8.61 4.06
N LYS A 95 9.86 8.73 5.39
CA LYS A 95 8.60 8.37 6.07
C LYS A 95 7.43 9.22 5.61
N ASN A 96 7.65 10.50 5.32
CA ASN A 96 6.61 11.38 4.80
C ASN A 96 6.22 11.03 3.37
N ILE A 97 7.17 10.50 2.59
CA ILE A 97 6.89 9.97 1.25
C ILE A 97 6.02 8.71 1.35
N ILE A 98 6.32 7.79 2.28
CA ILE A 98 5.48 6.62 2.53
C ILE A 98 4.06 7.06 2.88
N ASN A 99 3.91 8.05 3.76
CA ASN A 99 2.60 8.59 4.09
C ASN A 99 1.90 9.11 2.83
N LEU A 100 2.54 9.97 2.04
CA LEU A 100 1.93 10.49 0.81
C LEU A 100 1.50 9.40 -0.18
N CYS A 101 2.33 8.39 -0.38
CA CYS A 101 2.15 7.38 -1.41
C CYS A 101 1.43 6.11 -0.96
N ALA A 102 1.06 6.00 0.33
CA ALA A 102 0.41 4.82 0.88
C ALA A 102 -0.86 4.47 0.09
N GLY A 103 -0.87 3.26 -0.47
CA GLY A 103 -2.04 2.69 -1.14
C GLY A 103 -2.44 3.28 -2.47
N THR A 104 -1.63 4.19 -3.03
CA THR A 104 -2.03 4.84 -4.29
C THR A 104 -2.22 3.83 -5.42
N ASN A 105 -3.24 4.09 -6.24
CA ASN A 105 -3.53 3.40 -7.50
C ASN A 105 -3.12 4.25 -8.72
N ASP A 106 -2.54 5.42 -8.51
CA ASP A 106 -2.07 6.34 -9.54
C ASP A 106 -1.01 7.29 -8.95
N ALA A 107 0.26 6.95 -9.17
CA ALA A 107 1.39 7.70 -8.66
C ALA A 107 1.38 9.17 -9.12
N ALA A 108 1.12 9.40 -10.40
CA ALA A 108 1.15 10.74 -10.98
C ALA A 108 0.04 11.61 -10.37
N LYS A 109 -1.18 11.08 -10.27
CA LYS A 109 -2.31 11.78 -9.66
C LYS A 109 -2.05 12.11 -8.19
N THR A 110 -1.47 11.21 -7.41
CA THR A 110 -1.14 11.47 -5.99
C THR A 110 -0.10 12.59 -5.86
N VAL A 111 0.97 12.54 -6.65
CA VAL A 111 2.01 13.57 -6.65
C VAL A 111 1.45 14.93 -7.09
N ASP A 112 0.63 14.96 -8.13
CA ASP A 112 0.03 16.19 -8.63
C ASP A 112 -1.02 16.76 -7.67
N CYS A 113 -1.79 15.90 -6.98
CA CYS A 113 -2.65 16.33 -5.88
C CYS A 113 -1.82 17.06 -4.81
N PHE A 114 -0.69 16.49 -4.39
CA PHE A 114 0.14 17.09 -3.35
C PHE A 114 0.68 18.45 -3.80
N LYS A 115 1.20 18.54 -5.03
CA LYS A 115 1.68 19.80 -5.62
C LYS A 115 0.57 20.87 -5.64
N GLN A 116 -0.65 20.50 -6.04
CA GLN A 116 -1.79 21.41 -6.08
C GLN A 116 -2.21 21.86 -4.67
N ALA A 117 -2.25 20.95 -3.70
CA ALA A 117 -2.55 21.27 -2.31
C ALA A 117 -1.52 22.27 -1.73
N LYS A 118 -0.22 22.04 -1.99
CA LYS A 118 0.83 22.99 -1.63
C LYS A 118 0.68 24.34 -2.34
N GLY A 119 0.35 24.35 -3.63
CA GLY A 119 0.09 25.56 -4.40
C GLY A 119 -1.10 26.38 -3.89
N LYS A 120 -2.06 25.74 -3.21
CA LYS A 120 -3.19 26.37 -2.51
C LYS A 120 -2.83 26.86 -1.10
N GLY A 121 -1.59 26.72 -0.67
CA GLY A 121 -1.10 27.17 0.63
C GLY A 121 -1.36 26.21 1.80
N LEU A 122 -1.75 24.95 1.54
CA LEU A 122 -1.90 23.96 2.61
C LEU A 122 -0.53 23.65 3.25
N ASP A 123 -0.54 23.42 4.56
CA ASP A 123 0.60 22.77 5.22
C ASP A 123 0.84 21.40 4.58
N TRP A 124 2.09 20.95 4.57
CA TRP A 124 2.42 19.68 3.92
C TRP A 124 1.77 18.47 4.57
N ARG A 125 1.56 18.49 5.90
CA ARG A 125 0.86 17.41 6.60
C ARG A 125 -0.60 17.36 6.17
N ASP A 126 -1.23 18.52 6.10
CA ASP A 126 -2.61 18.65 5.64
C ASP A 126 -2.75 18.27 4.16
N ALA A 127 -1.76 18.61 3.33
CA ALA A 127 -1.72 18.22 1.92
C ALA A 127 -1.62 16.70 1.73
N ILE A 128 -0.79 16.00 2.54
CA ILE A 128 -0.73 14.53 2.54
C ILE A 128 -2.10 13.95 2.88
N LEU A 129 -2.69 14.38 4.01
CA LEU A 129 -4.01 13.89 4.45
C LEU A 129 -5.11 14.20 3.44
N PHE A 130 -5.04 15.36 2.77
CA PHE A 130 -5.98 15.75 1.73
C PHE A 130 -5.91 14.79 0.53
N CYS A 131 -4.71 14.44 0.08
CA CYS A 131 -4.52 13.61 -1.10
C CYS A 131 -4.77 12.11 -0.86
N GLN A 132 -4.49 11.61 0.35
CA GLN A 132 -4.80 10.23 0.71
C GLN A 132 -6.30 9.91 0.66
N ARG A 133 -7.18 10.89 0.90
CA ARG A 133 -8.64 10.69 0.86
C ARG A 133 -9.20 10.48 -0.55
N GLY A 134 -8.42 10.79 -1.60
CA GLY A 134 -8.84 10.70 -3.00
C GLY A 134 -8.19 9.58 -3.81
N ASN A 135 -7.42 8.71 -3.13
CA ASN A 135 -6.71 7.56 -3.68
C ASN A 135 -7.57 6.29 -3.69
#